data_AF-A0A3P6TP86-F1
#
_entry.id   AF-A0A3P6TP86-F1
#
_cell.length_a   1.000
_cell.length_b   1.000
_cell.length_c   1.000
_cell.angle_alpha   90.00
_cell.angle_beta   90.00
_cell.angle_gamma   90.00
#
_symmetry.space_group_name_H-M   'P 1'
#
loop_
_entity.id
_entity.type
_entity.pdbx_description
1 polymer ?
#
loop_
_entity_poly.entity_id
_entity_poly.type
_entity_poly.pdbx_seq_one_letter_code
_entity_poly.pdbx_strand_id
1 'polypeptide(L)'
;MRVLRSFGMKDRRNDPTMIDWDAFRAFSPLLEKKTDEEMQEHLYCILAMCTKAQGGELSALDTKRALSVDAMTSRKAQKLMNRLHLTRKVHALAAGLDKVTPMLKLCSAEAMPSGWTTQHDKELISVCDQHGIDNISANILAKPSFQKIIRPTEKTLLRRVIEVCTTVETGKWNGTASTESVDDSDVEERVRQQQQVRRGRKRTVDTDAQKMRALMQQSMLSQMGDLPLAAAMLQSAMFMPQLMGNNAAAA
;
A
#
# COMPACT_ATOMS: atom_id res chain seq x y z
N MET A 1 -4.90 8.57 -8.44
CA MET A 1 -4.73 7.23 -7.82
C MET A 1 -4.46 7.26 -6.32
N ARG A 2 -3.31 7.73 -5.82
CA ARG A 2 -3.00 7.72 -4.37
C ARG A 2 -4.07 8.43 -3.52
N VAL A 3 -4.41 9.67 -3.88
CA VAL A 3 -5.44 10.46 -3.18
C VAL A 3 -6.80 9.76 -3.26
N LEU A 4 -7.18 9.27 -4.44
CA LEU A 4 -8.44 8.55 -4.65
C LEU A 4 -8.56 7.28 -3.78
N ARG A 5 -7.46 6.53 -3.58
CA ARG A 5 -7.46 5.37 -2.68
C ARG A 5 -7.67 5.74 -1.22
N SER A 6 -7.16 6.89 -0.79
CA SER A 6 -7.12 7.29 0.62
C SER A 6 -8.30 8.17 1.01
N PHE A 7 -8.45 9.30 0.33
CA PHE A 7 -9.48 10.29 0.56
C PHE A 7 -10.78 9.96 -0.16
N GLY A 8 -10.70 9.33 -1.33
CA GLY A 8 -11.88 9.03 -2.12
C GLY A 8 -12.49 10.25 -2.81
N MET A 9 -13.82 10.31 -2.87
CA MET A 9 -14.54 11.40 -3.52
C MET A 9 -15.51 12.03 -2.54
N LYS A 10 -15.40 13.35 -2.38
CA LYS A 10 -16.27 14.17 -1.55
C LYS A 10 -17.15 15.02 -2.45
N ASP A 11 -18.44 15.02 -2.20
CA ASP A 11 -19.37 15.88 -2.93
C ASP A 11 -19.39 17.29 -2.27
N ARG A 12 -19.68 18.34 -3.05
CA ARG A 12 -19.71 19.72 -2.52
C ARG A 12 -20.83 19.84 -1.49
N ARG A 13 -20.56 20.53 -0.38
CA ARG A 13 -21.51 20.68 0.75
C ARG A 13 -22.88 21.22 0.32
N ASN A 14 -22.91 22.13 -0.65
CA ASN A 14 -24.13 22.79 -1.12
C ASN A 14 -24.67 22.20 -2.43
N ASP A 15 -23.92 21.27 -3.05
CA ASP A 15 -24.33 20.61 -4.28
C ASP A 15 -23.79 19.16 -4.30
N PRO A 16 -24.60 18.19 -3.86
CA PRO A 16 -24.18 16.79 -3.81
C PRO A 16 -24.04 16.15 -5.21
N THR A 17 -24.39 16.86 -6.27
CA THR A 17 -24.19 16.40 -7.66
C THR A 17 -22.80 16.74 -8.20
N MET A 18 -22.08 17.63 -7.53
CA MET A 18 -20.73 18.05 -7.91
C MET A 18 -19.68 17.53 -6.94
N ILE A 19 -18.53 17.09 -7.47
CA ILE A 19 -17.37 16.71 -6.67
C ILE A 19 -16.66 17.97 -6.16
N ASP A 20 -16.22 17.94 -4.90
CA ASP A 20 -15.36 18.94 -4.29
C ASP A 20 -13.90 18.69 -4.68
N TRP A 21 -13.54 19.21 -5.86
CA TRP A 21 -12.19 19.10 -6.39
C TRP A 21 -11.17 19.92 -5.60
N ASP A 22 -11.57 20.99 -4.92
CA ASP A 22 -10.67 21.79 -4.09
C ASP A 22 -10.17 20.99 -2.90
N ALA A 23 -11.07 20.27 -2.21
CA ALA A 23 -10.68 19.34 -1.15
C ALA A 23 -9.73 18.26 -1.67
N PHE A 24 -9.96 17.74 -2.87
CA PHE A 24 -9.11 16.71 -3.47
C PHE A 24 -7.72 17.24 -3.85
N ARG A 25 -7.63 18.46 -4.40
CA ARG A 25 -6.37 19.11 -4.79
C ARG A 25 -5.45 19.38 -3.60
N ALA A 26 -6.02 19.65 -2.42
CA ALA A 26 -5.25 19.91 -1.19
C ALA A 26 -4.33 18.74 -0.78
N PHE A 27 -4.56 17.52 -1.25
CA PHE A 27 -3.75 16.34 -0.90
C PHE A 27 -2.46 16.18 -1.70
N SER A 28 -2.26 16.96 -2.77
CA SER A 28 -1.10 16.82 -3.63
C SER A 28 -0.84 18.06 -4.49
N PRO A 29 0.35 18.68 -4.41
CA PRO A 29 0.74 19.81 -5.27
C PRO A 29 0.65 19.50 -6.78
N LEU A 30 0.80 18.22 -7.17
CA LEU A 30 0.64 17.78 -8.55
C LEU A 30 -0.79 17.93 -9.09
N LEU A 31 -1.78 18.03 -8.20
CA LEU A 31 -3.19 18.19 -8.55
C LEU A 31 -3.64 19.65 -8.47
N GLU A 32 -2.93 20.49 -7.71
CA GLU A 32 -3.30 21.89 -7.45
C GLU A 32 -3.56 22.70 -8.73
N LYS A 33 -2.78 22.44 -9.78
CA LYS A 33 -2.89 23.14 -11.08
C LYS A 33 -3.88 22.50 -12.06
N LYS A 34 -4.58 21.43 -11.66
CA LYS A 34 -5.52 20.71 -12.52
C LYS A 34 -6.91 21.33 -12.45
N THR A 35 -7.48 21.58 -13.62
CA THR A 35 -8.87 22.03 -13.78
C THR A 35 -9.86 20.95 -13.33
N ASP A 36 -11.10 21.35 -13.02
CA ASP A 36 -12.16 20.41 -12.63
C ASP A 36 -12.45 19.40 -13.76
N GLU A 37 -12.35 19.82 -15.02
CA GLU A 37 -12.50 18.97 -16.21
C GLU A 37 -11.37 17.94 -16.32
N GLU A 38 -10.11 18.36 -16.11
CA GLU A 38 -8.99 17.42 -16.08
C GLU A 38 -9.13 16.42 -14.94
N MET A 39 -9.56 16.87 -13.75
CA MET A 39 -9.77 16.00 -12.60
C MET A 39 -10.88 14.97 -12.86
N GLN A 40 -11.99 15.41 -13.45
CA GLN A 40 -13.09 14.56 -13.88
C GLN A 40 -12.63 13.53 -14.91
N GLU A 41 -11.85 13.92 -15.93
CA GLU A 41 -11.38 13.00 -16.96
C GLU A 41 -10.41 11.95 -16.39
N HIS A 42 -9.50 12.34 -15.47
CA HIS A 42 -8.66 11.37 -14.76
C HIS A 42 -9.49 10.37 -13.96
N LEU A 43 -10.56 10.82 -13.30
CA LEU A 43 -11.48 9.94 -12.58
C LEU A 43 -12.14 8.94 -13.53
N TYR A 44 -12.65 9.39 -14.68
CA TYR A 44 -13.23 8.51 -15.68
C TYR A 44 -12.24 7.47 -16.23
N CYS A 45 -10.99 7.86 -16.45
CA CYS A 45 -9.94 6.90 -16.83
C CYS A 45 -9.76 5.80 -15.79
N ILE A 46 -9.74 6.17 -14.51
CA ILE A 46 -9.58 5.21 -13.41
C ILE A 46 -10.82 4.31 -13.28
N LEU A 47 -12.03 4.87 -13.34
CA LEU A 47 -13.26 4.09 -13.24
C LEU A 47 -13.41 3.11 -14.41
N ALA A 48 -13.15 3.56 -15.65
CA ALA A 48 -13.16 2.71 -16.82
C ALA A 48 -12.15 1.56 -16.70
N MET A 49 -10.93 1.85 -16.24
CA MET A 49 -9.93 0.82 -15.98
C MET A 49 -10.38 -0.16 -14.90
N CYS A 50 -11.01 0.29 -13.82
CA CYS A 50 -11.56 -0.60 -12.80
C CYS A 50 -12.65 -1.52 -13.37
N THR A 51 -13.56 -1.00 -14.18
CA THR A 51 -14.60 -1.78 -14.85
C THR A 51 -13.99 -2.83 -15.78
N LYS A 52 -13.01 -2.43 -16.60
CA LYS A 52 -12.27 -3.36 -17.48
C LYS A 52 -11.59 -4.48 -16.69
N ALA A 53 -10.89 -4.14 -15.61
CA ALA A 53 -10.17 -5.10 -14.77
C ALA A 53 -11.09 -6.12 -14.11
N GLN A 54 -12.37 -5.77 -13.89
CA GLN A 54 -13.41 -6.63 -13.34
C GLN A 54 -14.22 -7.38 -14.42
N GLY A 55 -13.83 -7.26 -15.70
CA GLY A 55 -14.51 -7.93 -16.82
C GLY A 55 -15.83 -7.28 -17.24
N GLY A 56 -16.09 -6.04 -16.82
CA GLY A 56 -17.28 -5.29 -17.22
C GLY A 56 -17.20 -4.82 -18.68
N GLU A 57 -18.36 -4.68 -19.31
CA GLU A 57 -18.48 -4.11 -20.65
C GLU A 57 -18.20 -2.61 -20.64
N LEU A 58 -17.55 -2.11 -21.69
CA LEU A 58 -17.18 -0.70 -21.84
C LEU A 58 -17.59 -0.15 -23.19
N SER A 59 -17.94 1.13 -23.20
CA SER A 59 -18.05 1.90 -24.43
C SER A 59 -16.70 2.01 -25.16
N ALA A 60 -16.72 2.39 -26.44
CA ALA A 60 -15.47 2.64 -27.19
C ALA A 60 -14.64 3.77 -26.57
N LEU A 61 -15.30 4.81 -26.03
CA LEU A 61 -14.64 5.91 -25.33
C LEU A 61 -13.99 5.42 -24.03
N ASP A 62 -14.73 4.68 -23.21
CA ASP A 62 -14.21 4.19 -21.94
C ASP A 62 -13.14 3.11 -22.12
N THR A 63 -13.18 2.36 -23.23
CA THR A 63 -12.09 1.46 -23.59
C THR A 63 -10.79 2.22 -23.83
N LYS A 64 -10.83 3.38 -24.51
CA LYS A 64 -9.66 4.25 -24.69
C LYS A 64 -9.18 4.83 -23.36
N ARG A 65 -10.11 5.30 -22.52
CA ARG A 65 -9.83 5.79 -21.17
C ARG A 65 -9.18 4.73 -20.27
N ALA A 66 -9.64 3.49 -20.34
CA ALA A 66 -9.06 2.39 -19.57
C ALA A 66 -7.62 2.05 -20.01
N LEU A 67 -7.23 2.38 -21.25
CA LEU A 67 -5.89 2.17 -21.79
C LEU A 67 -4.93 3.34 -21.52
N SER A 68 -5.42 4.49 -21.06
CA SER A 68 -4.59 5.67 -20.75
C SER A 68 -3.96 5.64 -19.35
N VAL A 69 -4.32 4.63 -18.54
CA VAL A 69 -3.82 4.43 -17.18
C VAL A 69 -3.21 3.04 -17.04
N ASP A 70 -2.26 2.90 -16.12
CA ASP A 70 -1.64 1.61 -15.85
C ASP A 70 -2.69 0.58 -15.42
N ALA A 71 -2.68 -0.57 -16.09
CA ALA A 71 -3.58 -1.65 -15.79
C ALA A 71 -3.36 -2.18 -14.35
N MET A 72 -4.45 -2.55 -13.69
CA MET A 72 -4.40 -3.25 -12.40
C MET A 72 -5.14 -4.57 -12.44
N THR A 73 -4.87 -5.41 -11.44
CA THR A 73 -5.58 -6.69 -11.29
C THR A 73 -7.02 -6.45 -10.87
N SER A 74 -7.91 -7.39 -11.20
CA SER A 74 -9.31 -7.39 -10.76
C SER A 74 -9.44 -7.17 -9.24
N ARG A 75 -8.60 -7.85 -8.44
CA ARG A 75 -8.57 -7.70 -6.97
C ARG A 75 -8.24 -6.27 -6.52
N LYS A 76 -7.26 -5.62 -7.14
CA LYS A 76 -6.89 -4.23 -6.81
C LYS A 76 -7.99 -3.25 -7.23
N ALA A 77 -8.63 -3.48 -8.37
CA ALA A 77 -9.76 -2.68 -8.82
C ALA A 77 -10.96 -2.78 -7.87
N GLN A 78 -11.32 -4.01 -7.47
CA GLN A 78 -12.40 -4.25 -6.51
C GLN A 78 -12.11 -3.55 -5.17
N LYS A 79 -10.88 -3.66 -4.66
CA LYS A 79 -10.47 -3.01 -3.40
C LYS A 79 -10.54 -1.48 -3.51
N LEU A 80 -10.07 -0.88 -4.61
CA LEU A 80 -10.22 0.55 -4.85
C LEU A 80 -11.68 0.99 -4.86
N MET A 81 -12.56 0.25 -5.55
CA MET A 81 -13.99 0.56 -5.58
C MET A 81 -14.64 0.46 -4.20
N ASN A 82 -14.30 -0.55 -3.41
CA ASN A 82 -14.79 -0.67 -2.04
C ASN A 82 -14.36 0.50 -1.15
N ARG A 83 -13.10 0.95 -1.31
CA ARG A 83 -12.58 2.13 -0.60
C ARG A 83 -13.27 3.41 -1.04
N LEU A 84 -13.57 3.56 -2.33
CA LEU A 84 -14.37 4.68 -2.86
C LEU A 84 -15.78 4.71 -2.27
N HIS A 85 -16.44 3.56 -2.17
CA HIS A 85 -17.76 3.49 -1.54
C HIS A 85 -17.70 3.82 -0.04
N LEU A 86 -16.70 3.30 0.68
CA LEU A 86 -16.53 3.59 2.11
C LEU A 86 -16.26 5.08 2.38
N THR A 87 -15.35 5.70 1.63
CA THR A 87 -15.03 7.13 1.77
C THR A 87 -16.21 8.02 1.43
N ARG A 88 -16.99 7.71 0.39
CA ARG A 88 -18.26 8.40 0.11
C ARG A 88 -19.23 8.34 1.30
N LYS A 89 -19.37 7.18 1.94
CA LYS A 89 -20.19 7.02 3.16
C LYS A 89 -19.65 7.86 4.32
N VAL A 90 -18.34 7.88 4.53
CA VAL A 90 -17.69 8.73 5.56
C VAL A 90 -18.02 10.20 5.35
N HIS A 91 -17.83 10.72 4.13
CA HIS A 91 -18.10 12.13 3.82
C HIS A 91 -19.58 12.49 4.00
N ALA A 92 -20.49 11.61 3.54
CA ALA A 92 -21.93 11.81 3.72
C ALA A 92 -22.32 11.83 5.21
N LEU A 93 -21.76 10.91 6.00
CA LEU A 93 -22.00 10.82 7.44
C LEU A 93 -21.45 12.06 8.16
N ALA A 94 -20.24 12.52 7.82
CA ALA A 94 -19.63 13.71 8.39
C ALA A 94 -20.45 14.99 8.14
N ALA A 95 -21.05 15.13 6.95
CA ALA A 95 -21.91 16.27 6.62
C ALA A 95 -23.19 16.34 7.48
N GLY A 96 -23.63 15.20 8.04
CA GLY A 96 -24.86 15.06 8.84
C GLY A 96 -24.63 14.52 10.25
N LEU A 97 -23.45 14.71 10.84
CA LEU A 97 -23.00 13.99 12.04
C LEU A 97 -23.94 14.14 13.26
N ASP A 98 -24.53 15.31 13.44
CA ASP A 98 -25.47 15.55 14.54
C ASP A 98 -26.75 14.73 14.38
N LYS A 99 -27.25 14.57 13.15
CA LYS A 99 -28.47 13.81 12.86
C LYS A 99 -28.29 12.31 13.09
N VAL A 100 -27.10 11.79 12.84
CA VAL A 100 -26.79 10.35 12.96
C VAL A 100 -26.26 9.96 14.35
N THR A 101 -26.05 10.93 15.24
CA THR A 101 -25.54 10.70 16.60
C THR A 101 -26.32 9.62 17.38
N PRO A 102 -27.67 9.55 17.34
CA PRO A 102 -28.40 8.49 18.01
C PRO A 102 -28.06 7.09 17.48
N MET A 103 -27.79 6.97 16.18
CA MET A 103 -27.43 5.70 15.54
C MET A 103 -26.04 5.22 15.92
N LEU A 104 -25.10 6.15 16.19
CA LEU A 104 -23.76 5.81 16.68
C LEU A 104 -23.79 5.07 18.03
N LYS A 105 -24.84 5.30 18.84
CA LYS A 105 -25.02 4.60 20.13
C LYS A 105 -25.35 3.11 19.96
N LEU A 106 -25.74 2.69 18.76
CA LEU A 106 -26.01 1.29 18.45
C LEU A 106 -24.70 0.48 18.28
N CYS A 107 -23.58 1.14 18.00
CA CYS A 107 -22.31 0.45 17.80
C CYS A 107 -21.75 -0.09 19.13
N SER A 108 -21.49 -1.40 19.21
CA SER A 108 -20.82 -1.99 20.38
C SER A 108 -19.40 -1.41 20.56
N ALA A 109 -19.02 -1.12 21.80
CA ALA A 109 -17.69 -0.62 22.16
C ALA A 109 -16.75 -1.75 22.66
N GLU A 110 -17.21 -3.00 22.76
CA GLU A 110 -16.45 -4.12 23.36
C GLU A 110 -15.14 -4.41 22.62
N ALA A 111 -15.12 -4.22 21.31
CA ALA A 111 -13.93 -4.41 20.48
C ALA A 111 -13.06 -3.14 20.38
N MET A 112 -13.33 -2.10 21.19
CA MET A 112 -12.58 -0.86 21.23
C MET A 112 -11.81 -0.72 22.56
N PRO A 113 -10.75 0.12 22.61
CA PRO A 113 -10.03 0.35 23.86
C PRO A 113 -10.95 0.87 24.97
N SER A 114 -10.60 0.55 26.21
CA SER A 114 -11.30 1.08 27.38
C SER A 114 -11.36 2.61 27.33
N GLY A 115 -12.52 3.17 27.64
CA GLY A 115 -12.80 4.60 27.53
C GLY A 115 -13.28 5.08 26.16
N TRP A 116 -13.43 4.19 25.17
CA TRP A 116 -14.06 4.55 23.89
C TRP A 116 -15.54 4.94 24.10
N THR A 117 -15.97 5.98 23.39
CA THR A 117 -17.33 6.55 23.50
C THR A 117 -17.83 6.99 22.13
N THR A 118 -19.12 7.32 22.04
CA THR A 118 -19.70 7.92 20.83
C THR A 118 -18.99 9.20 20.39
N GLN A 119 -18.37 9.96 21.32
CA GLN A 119 -17.56 11.12 20.95
C GLN A 119 -16.32 10.73 20.13
N HIS A 120 -15.69 9.60 20.44
CA HIS A 120 -14.57 9.08 19.66
C HIS A 120 -15.03 8.63 18.26
N ASP A 121 -16.22 8.05 18.13
CA ASP A 121 -16.79 7.70 16.83
C ASP A 121 -17.02 8.96 15.96
N LYS A 122 -17.58 10.02 16.56
CA LYS A 122 -17.77 11.30 15.88
C LYS A 122 -16.45 11.89 15.38
N GLU A 123 -15.45 11.94 16.26
CA GLU A 123 -14.15 12.51 15.92
C GLU A 123 -13.38 11.63 14.93
N LEU A 124 -13.54 10.31 14.99
CA LEU A 124 -12.98 9.37 14.02
C LEU A 124 -13.53 9.66 12.61
N ILE A 125 -14.86 9.77 12.45
CA ILE A 125 -15.46 10.11 11.17
C ILE A 125 -15.01 11.50 10.71
N SER A 126 -14.96 12.50 11.60
CA SER A 126 -14.46 13.83 11.26
C SER A 126 -13.00 13.80 10.79
N VAL A 127 -12.15 12.98 11.40
CA VAL A 127 -10.75 12.81 10.97
C VAL A 127 -10.70 12.15 9.60
N CYS A 128 -11.48 11.10 9.36
CA CYS A 128 -11.51 10.43 8.07
C CYS A 128 -12.10 11.33 6.96
N ASP A 129 -13.07 12.19 7.28
CA ASP A 129 -13.60 13.18 6.34
C ASP A 129 -12.56 14.24 5.93
N GLN A 130 -11.62 14.55 6.81
CA GLN A 130 -10.58 15.56 6.58
C GLN A 130 -9.31 15.00 5.94
N HIS A 131 -8.98 13.75 6.24
CA HIS A 131 -7.67 13.17 5.90
C HIS A 131 -7.75 11.88 5.08
N GLY A 132 -8.94 11.30 4.91
CA GLY A 132 -9.13 9.99 4.32
C GLY A 132 -8.98 8.84 5.31
N ILE A 133 -8.98 7.61 4.79
CA ILE A 133 -9.00 6.37 5.56
C ILE A 133 -7.63 5.68 5.66
N ASP A 134 -6.53 6.39 5.35
CA ASP A 134 -5.17 5.93 5.65
C ASP A 134 -4.50 6.82 6.70
N ASN A 135 -3.54 6.25 7.42
CA ASN A 135 -2.82 6.90 8.52
C ASN A 135 -3.77 7.46 9.59
N ILE A 136 -4.95 6.84 9.76
CA ILE A 136 -5.99 7.27 10.70
C ILE A 136 -5.38 7.35 12.09
N SER A 137 -4.60 6.33 12.48
CA SER A 137 -3.94 6.26 13.77
C SER A 137 -3.01 7.43 14.06
N ALA A 138 -2.43 8.08 13.05
CA ALA A 138 -1.60 9.27 13.20
C ALA A 138 -2.47 10.54 13.25
N ASN A 139 -3.47 10.64 12.37
CA ASN A 139 -4.32 11.82 12.25
C ASN A 139 -5.22 12.03 13.49
N ILE A 140 -5.66 10.96 14.16
CA ILE A 140 -6.47 11.08 15.40
C ILE A 140 -5.69 11.68 16.58
N LEU A 141 -4.35 11.72 16.55
CA LEU A 141 -3.54 12.26 17.65
C LEU A 141 -3.72 13.77 17.85
N ALA A 142 -4.18 14.47 16.80
CA ALA A 142 -4.54 15.88 16.88
C ALA A 142 -5.82 16.13 17.71
N LYS A 143 -6.57 15.07 18.04
CA LYS A 143 -7.83 15.17 18.77
C LYS A 143 -7.63 14.85 20.26
N PRO A 144 -7.99 15.77 21.18
CA PRO A 144 -7.78 15.56 22.61
C PRO A 144 -8.47 14.33 23.21
N SER A 145 -9.60 13.88 22.64
CA SER A 145 -10.34 12.71 23.17
C SER A 145 -9.49 11.43 23.11
N PHE A 146 -8.69 11.25 22.05
CA PHE A 146 -7.87 10.07 21.83
C PHE A 146 -6.60 10.03 22.68
N GLN A 147 -6.22 11.13 23.32
CA GLN A 147 -5.02 11.19 24.17
C GLN A 147 -5.19 10.43 25.49
N LYS A 148 -6.44 10.17 25.91
CA LYS A 148 -6.77 9.54 27.19
C LYS A 148 -7.02 8.04 27.10
N ILE A 149 -6.89 7.45 25.91
CA ILE A 149 -7.13 6.02 25.67
C ILE A 149 -5.89 5.37 25.07
N ILE A 150 -5.81 4.04 25.18
CA ILE A 150 -4.78 3.28 24.46
C ILE A 150 -4.99 3.48 22.97
N ARG A 151 -3.94 3.91 22.27
CA ARG A 151 -4.00 4.18 20.82
C ARG A 151 -4.40 2.91 20.06
N PRO A 152 -5.56 2.89 19.37
CA PRO A 152 -5.94 1.75 18.56
C PRO A 152 -5.04 1.64 17.32
N THR A 153 -4.89 0.41 16.81
CA THR A 153 -4.13 0.16 15.58
C THR A 153 -4.86 0.73 14.35
N GLU A 154 -4.13 0.93 13.26
CA GLU A 154 -4.72 1.35 11.98
C GLU A 154 -5.87 0.42 11.54
N LYS A 155 -5.66 -0.90 11.65
CA LYS A 155 -6.67 -1.90 11.33
C LYS A 155 -7.91 -1.81 12.23
N THR A 156 -7.72 -1.55 13.53
CA THR A 156 -8.82 -1.35 14.48
C THR A 156 -9.65 -0.13 14.11
N LEU A 157 -9.00 0.97 13.74
CA LEU A 157 -9.67 2.21 13.35
C LEU A 157 -10.42 2.05 12.02
N LEU A 158 -9.78 1.45 11.01
CA LEU A 158 -10.42 1.19 9.73
C LEU A 158 -11.64 0.28 9.88
N ARG A 159 -11.54 -0.78 10.70
CA ARG A 159 -12.68 -1.62 11.07
C ARG A 159 -13.80 -0.78 11.68
N ARG A 160 -13.47 0.09 12.64
CA ARG A 160 -14.45 0.91 13.33
C ARG A 160 -15.17 1.88 12.38
N VAL A 161 -14.46 2.44 11.40
CA VAL A 161 -15.06 3.27 10.34
C VAL A 161 -16.11 2.49 9.55
N ILE A 162 -15.82 1.23 9.17
CA ILE A 162 -16.76 0.36 8.45
C ILE A 162 -17.99 0.08 9.32
N GLU A 163 -17.78 -0.26 10.60
CA GLU A 163 -18.84 -0.55 11.57
C GLU A 163 -19.78 0.64 11.77
N VAL A 164 -19.22 1.84 11.93
CA VAL A 164 -19.99 3.08 12.08
C VAL A 164 -20.79 3.36 10.81
N CYS A 165 -20.15 3.33 9.64
CA CYS A 165 -20.83 3.59 8.37
C CYS A 165 -21.98 2.59 8.13
N THR A 166 -21.73 1.30 8.35
CA THR A 166 -22.73 0.25 8.15
C THR A 166 -23.86 0.36 9.17
N THR A 167 -23.56 0.66 10.42
CA THR A 167 -24.59 0.82 11.47
C THR A 167 -25.52 1.99 11.17
N VAL A 168 -24.97 3.12 10.71
CA VAL A 168 -25.75 4.29 10.31
C VAL A 168 -26.57 4.00 9.05
N GLU A 169 -26.03 3.28 8.09
CA GLU A 169 -26.75 2.92 6.86
C GLU A 169 -27.91 1.95 7.13
N THR A 170 -27.71 0.94 7.97
CA THR A 170 -28.73 -0.10 8.21
C THR A 170 -29.65 0.18 9.41
N GLY A 171 -29.33 1.18 10.23
CA GLY A 171 -30.08 1.47 11.46
C GLY A 171 -29.97 0.40 12.56
N LYS A 172 -28.97 -0.47 12.50
CA LYS A 172 -28.76 -1.55 13.48
C LYS A 172 -27.30 -1.96 13.57
N TRP A 173 -26.88 -2.50 14.71
CA TRP A 173 -25.56 -3.10 14.88
C TRP A 173 -25.46 -4.39 14.04
N ASN A 174 -24.39 -4.51 13.25
CA ASN A 174 -24.16 -5.66 12.36
C ASN A 174 -23.02 -6.57 12.84
N GLY A 175 -22.54 -6.38 14.06
CA GLY A 175 -21.37 -7.09 14.57
C GLY A 175 -20.05 -6.51 14.08
N THR A 176 -18.97 -7.19 14.46
CA THR A 176 -17.59 -6.80 14.15
C THR A 176 -17.33 -6.91 12.64
N ALA A 177 -16.92 -5.82 12.00
CA ALA A 177 -16.67 -5.81 10.56
C ALA A 177 -15.31 -6.42 10.17
N SER A 178 -15.21 -6.90 8.93
CA SER A 178 -13.92 -7.26 8.31
C SER A 178 -13.34 -6.08 7.54
N THR A 179 -12.01 -5.92 7.58
CA THR A 179 -11.30 -4.91 6.78
C THR A 179 -10.77 -5.44 5.45
N GLU A 180 -10.88 -6.73 5.16
CA GLU A 180 -10.20 -7.39 4.03
C GLU A 180 -10.50 -6.74 2.67
N SER A 181 -11.75 -6.33 2.48
CA SER A 181 -12.24 -5.76 1.23
C SER A 181 -11.77 -4.32 0.98
N VAL A 182 -11.24 -3.64 2.00
CA VAL A 182 -10.81 -2.23 1.94
C VAL A 182 -9.36 -2.00 2.38
N ASP A 183 -8.76 -2.90 3.15
CA ASP A 183 -7.40 -2.75 3.67
C ASP A 183 -6.40 -2.87 2.52
N ASP A 184 -5.81 -1.74 2.13
CA ASP A 184 -4.82 -1.63 1.06
C ASP A 184 -3.39 -1.74 1.58
N SER A 185 -3.22 -2.29 2.78
CA SER A 185 -1.94 -2.79 3.27
C SER A 185 -1.54 -4.04 2.47
N ASP A 186 -1.41 -3.94 1.15
CA ASP A 186 -1.02 -5.04 0.28
C ASP A 186 0.42 -5.46 0.64
N VAL A 187 0.48 -6.46 1.53
CA VAL A 187 1.66 -7.21 1.92
C VAL A 187 2.42 -7.67 0.67
N GLU A 188 1.73 -7.95 -0.45
CA GLU A 188 2.32 -8.34 -1.72
C GLU A 188 3.28 -7.29 -2.31
N GLU A 189 2.99 -5.99 -2.17
CA GLU A 189 3.87 -4.94 -2.71
C GLU A 189 5.09 -4.73 -1.80
N ARG A 190 4.91 -4.81 -0.48
CA ARG A 190 6.03 -4.86 0.48
C ARG A 190 6.89 -6.10 0.28
N VAL A 191 6.29 -7.26 0.02
CA VAL A 191 7.00 -8.53 -0.24
C VAL A 191 7.73 -8.48 -1.58
N ARG A 192 7.12 -7.94 -2.65
CA ARG A 192 7.79 -7.73 -3.95
C ARG A 192 8.96 -6.76 -3.85
N GLN A 193 8.78 -5.64 -3.14
CA GLN A 193 9.86 -4.67 -2.89
C GLN A 193 10.97 -5.29 -2.03
N GLN A 194 10.66 -6.03 -0.97
CA GLN A 194 11.65 -6.76 -0.17
C GLN A 194 12.36 -7.85 -0.98
N GLN A 195 11.67 -8.57 -1.85
CA GLN A 195 12.27 -9.57 -2.75
C GLN A 195 13.18 -8.92 -3.79
N GLN A 196 12.79 -7.78 -4.38
CA GLN A 196 13.66 -7.03 -5.31
C GLN A 196 14.91 -6.48 -4.61
N VAL A 197 14.78 -5.93 -3.40
CA VAL A 197 15.92 -5.49 -2.59
C VAL A 197 16.84 -6.66 -2.24
N ARG A 198 16.31 -7.82 -1.86
CA ARG A 198 17.12 -9.03 -1.60
C ARG A 198 17.85 -9.53 -2.85
N ARG A 199 17.18 -9.53 -4.02
CA ARG A 199 17.80 -9.94 -5.30
C ARG A 199 18.88 -8.94 -5.75
N GLY A 200 18.65 -7.64 -5.57
CA GLY A 200 19.64 -6.59 -5.82
C GLY A 200 20.88 -6.77 -4.95
N ARG A 201 20.68 -6.94 -3.63
CA ARG A 201 21.77 -7.17 -2.66
C ARG A 201 22.59 -8.43 -2.99
N LYS A 202 21.92 -9.52 -3.39
CA LYS A 202 22.60 -10.76 -3.82
C LYS A 202 23.48 -10.55 -5.05
N ARG A 203 22.98 -9.83 -6.08
CA ARG A 203 23.77 -9.50 -7.27
C ARG A 203 25.01 -8.66 -6.97
N THR A 204 24.90 -7.64 -6.11
CA THR A 204 26.06 -6.84 -5.68
C THR A 204 27.10 -7.69 -4.95
N VAL A 205 26.68 -8.55 -4.03
CA VAL A 205 27.60 -9.43 -3.28
C VAL A 205 28.35 -10.39 -4.21
N ASP A 206 27.65 -10.99 -5.19
CA ASP A 206 28.28 -11.88 -6.18
C ASP A 206 29.31 -11.11 -7.04
N THR A 207 29.00 -9.86 -7.40
CA THR A 207 29.88 -9.00 -8.21
C THR A 207 31.13 -8.58 -7.42
N ASP A 208 30.98 -8.22 -6.15
CA ASP A 208 32.08 -7.82 -5.29
C ASP A 208 32.98 -9.02 -4.95
N ALA A 209 32.40 -10.21 -4.74
CA ALA A 209 33.16 -11.44 -4.56
C ALA A 209 33.98 -11.81 -5.82
N GLN A 210 33.42 -11.60 -7.02
CA GLN A 210 34.14 -11.79 -8.27
C GLN A 210 35.31 -10.80 -8.44
N LYS A 211 35.11 -9.52 -8.11
CA LYS A 211 36.17 -8.49 -8.14
C LYS A 211 37.28 -8.79 -7.13
N MET A 212 36.92 -9.20 -5.92
CA MET A 212 37.88 -9.61 -4.87
C MET A 212 38.73 -10.81 -5.32
N ARG A 213 38.11 -11.82 -5.94
CA ARG A 213 38.85 -12.97 -6.51
C ARG A 213 39.79 -12.54 -7.63
N ALA A 214 39.35 -11.65 -8.52
CA ALA A 214 40.18 -11.15 -9.61
C ALA A 214 41.39 -10.35 -9.09
N LEU A 215 41.18 -9.49 -8.08
CA LEU A 215 42.27 -8.75 -7.42
C LEU A 215 43.26 -9.69 -6.71
N MET A 216 42.74 -10.71 -6.00
CA MET A 216 43.59 -11.71 -5.34
C MET A 216 44.42 -12.51 -6.36
N GLN A 217 43.81 -12.89 -7.48
CA GLN A 217 44.51 -13.59 -8.57
C GLN A 217 45.57 -12.69 -9.22
N GLN A 218 45.27 -11.41 -9.45
CA GLN A 218 46.24 -10.43 -9.97
C GLN A 218 47.40 -10.21 -9.00
N SER A 219 47.13 -10.09 -7.70
CA SER A 219 48.16 -9.93 -6.67
C SER A 219 49.06 -11.16 -6.53
N MET A 220 48.50 -12.37 -6.71
CA MET A 220 49.27 -13.62 -6.72
C MET A 220 50.19 -13.68 -7.95
N LEU A 221 49.69 -13.28 -9.12
CA LEU A 221 50.47 -13.22 -10.35
C LEU A 221 51.58 -12.17 -10.29
N SER A 222 51.33 -11.01 -9.66
CA SER A 222 52.37 -9.98 -9.49
C SER A 222 53.46 -10.43 -8.51
N GLN A 223 53.11 -11.15 -7.44
CA GLN A 223 54.11 -11.74 -6.53
C GLN A 223 54.93 -12.86 -7.18
N MET A 224 54.38 -13.59 -8.15
CA MET A 224 55.14 -14.56 -8.95
C MET A 224 56.08 -13.91 -9.97
N GLY A 225 55.85 -12.65 -10.37
CA GLY A 225 56.73 -11.91 -11.28
C GLY A 225 58.08 -11.49 -10.68
N ASP A 226 58.15 -11.40 -9.35
CA ASP A 226 59.36 -11.00 -8.60
C ASP A 226 60.10 -12.18 -7.95
N LEU A 227 59.74 -13.42 -8.27
CA LEU A 227 60.40 -14.59 -7.73
C LEU A 227 61.64 -14.94 -8.57
N PRO A 228 62.86 -14.98 -8.01
CA PRO A 228 64.03 -15.44 -8.74
C PRO A 228 63.78 -16.87 -9.26
N LEU A 229 64.20 -17.14 -10.50
CA LEU A 229 63.92 -18.36 -11.29
C LEU A 229 64.08 -19.68 -10.51
N ALA A 230 64.90 -19.70 -9.46
CA ALA A 230 65.12 -20.84 -8.56
C ALA A 230 63.89 -21.22 -7.71
N ALA A 231 63.01 -20.29 -7.35
CA ALA A 231 61.87 -20.54 -6.46
C ALA A 231 60.58 -20.95 -7.21
N ALA A 232 60.42 -20.54 -8.48
CA ALA A 232 59.30 -20.97 -9.33
C ALA A 232 59.31 -22.48 -9.60
N MET A 233 60.51 -23.09 -9.67
CA MET A 233 60.68 -24.54 -9.87
C MET A 233 60.25 -25.36 -8.64
N LEU A 234 60.32 -24.80 -7.43
CA LEU A 234 59.93 -25.50 -6.20
C LEU A 234 58.40 -25.60 -6.04
N GLN A 235 57.65 -24.60 -6.52
CA GLN A 235 56.18 -24.61 -6.45
C GLN A 235 55.54 -25.56 -7.48
N SER A 236 56.16 -25.75 -8.65
CA SER A 236 55.70 -26.75 -9.61
C SER A 236 55.85 -28.19 -9.12
N ALA A 237 56.72 -28.45 -8.13
CA ALA A 237 56.89 -29.77 -7.53
C ALA A 237 55.83 -30.11 -6.46
N MET A 238 55.10 -29.12 -5.94
CA MET A 238 54.10 -29.30 -4.87
C MET A 238 52.65 -29.38 -5.38
N PHE A 239 52.43 -29.23 -6.69
CA PHE A 239 51.11 -29.21 -7.33
C PHE A 239 50.97 -30.19 -8.50
N MET A 240 51.59 -31.37 -8.42
CA MET A 240 51.12 -32.51 -9.20
C MET A 240 49.92 -33.14 -8.48
N PRO A 241 48.71 -33.15 -9.06
CA PRO A 241 47.72 -34.14 -8.67
C PRO A 241 48.24 -35.50 -9.13
N GLN A 242 48.38 -36.46 -8.22
CA GLN A 242 48.58 -37.86 -8.58
C GLN A 242 47.37 -38.31 -9.41
N LEU A 243 47.54 -38.31 -10.74
CA LEU A 243 46.70 -39.05 -11.67
C LEU A 243 47.12 -40.52 -11.59
N MET A 244 46.64 -41.24 -10.58
CA MET A 244 46.54 -42.71 -10.63
C MET A 244 45.34 -43.22 -9.85
N GLY A 245 44.42 -43.83 -10.60
CA GLY A 245 43.74 -45.07 -10.22
C GLY A 245 42.74 -45.01 -9.08
N ASN A 246 41.45 -45.06 -9.42
CA ASN A 246 40.63 -46.20 -8.98
C ASN A 246 39.34 -46.32 -9.80
N ASN A 247 39.34 -47.29 -10.70
CA ASN A 247 38.14 -48.04 -11.07
C ASN A 247 37.80 -48.98 -9.92
N ALA A 248 36.59 -48.90 -9.39
CA ALA A 248 35.79 -49.99 -8.79
C ALA A 248 34.47 -49.36 -8.31
N ALA A 249 33.34 -49.53 -9.02
CA ALA A 249 32.48 -50.72 -9.06
C ALA A 249 31.58 -50.88 -7.82
N ALA A 250 30.37 -51.38 -8.09
CA ALA A 250 29.25 -51.74 -7.20
C ALA A 250 28.39 -50.57 -6.69
N ALA A 251 27.07 -50.69 -6.57
CA ALA A 251 26.06 -51.60 -7.10
C ALA A 251 24.71 -50.92 -6.79
#